data_AF-A0A444XCS2-F1
#
_entry.id   AF-A0A444XCS2-F1
#
_cell.length_a   1.000
_cell.length_b   1.000
_cell.length_c   1.000
_cell.angle_alpha   90.00
_cell.angle_beta   90.00
_cell.angle_gamma   90.00
#
_symmetry.space_group_name_H-M   'P 1'
#
loop_
_entity.id
_entity.type
_entity.pdbx_description
1 polymer ?
#
loop_
_entity_poly.entity_id
_entity_poly.type
_entity_poly.pdbx_seq_one_letter_code
_entity_poly.pdbx_strand_id
1 'polypeptide(L)'
;MIRENTEGEYSGLEHQVVRGVVESLKINIRQASLRVDEYAFHYAKKHGRGYLLFTRPTLCRRLKVFSSRCCREVAVKYLDIKLVKIPALFDVLVMPNLYEFGKSNCFTAEWCSMLRHLNLHDKADLIQNAILNTIAEGKYQTADLGGKAKTTEFTNAIIDHL
;
A
#
# COMPACT_ATOMS: atom_id res chain seq x y z
N MET A 1 -7.18 4.51 -1.17
CA MET A 1 -6.71 3.12 -0.93
C MET A 1 -7.68 2.15 -1.58
N ILE A 2 -7.18 1.06 -2.17
CA ILE A 2 -7.96 -0.02 -2.78
C ILE A 2 -7.52 -1.33 -2.15
N ARG A 3 -8.45 -2.00 -1.47
CA ARG A 3 -8.20 -3.25 -0.74
C ARG A 3 -8.91 -4.40 -1.42
N GLU A 4 -8.17 -5.48 -1.63
CA GLU A 4 -8.75 -6.77 -1.96
C GLU A 4 -9.37 -7.32 -0.67
N ASN A 5 -10.68 -7.59 -0.66
CA ASN A 5 -11.43 -7.98 0.55
C ASN A 5 -12.11 -9.34 0.40
N THR A 6 -11.79 -10.11 -0.66
CA THR A 6 -12.44 -11.39 -0.96
C THR A 6 -11.55 -12.60 -0.67
N GLU A 7 -10.23 -12.43 -0.52
CA GLU A 7 -9.29 -13.55 -0.30
C GLU A 7 -8.32 -13.32 0.87
N GLY A 8 -7.25 -14.12 0.96
CA GLY A 8 -6.22 -14.03 2.00
C GLY A 8 -6.47 -14.92 3.22
N GLU A 9 -5.89 -14.52 4.34
CA GLU A 9 -5.93 -15.24 5.63
C GLU A 9 -7.34 -15.27 6.24
N TYR A 10 -8.20 -14.33 5.84
CA TYR A 10 -9.59 -14.27 6.29
C TYR A 10 -10.51 -15.29 5.58
N SER A 11 -9.95 -16.21 4.78
CA SER A 11 -10.71 -17.32 4.22
C SER A 11 -11.25 -18.28 5.30
N GLY A 12 -10.74 -18.20 6.54
CA GLY A 12 -11.20 -19.02 7.66
C GLY A 12 -10.84 -20.49 7.53
N LEU A 13 -9.90 -20.81 6.63
CA LEU A 13 -9.46 -22.17 6.34
C LEU A 13 -8.34 -22.55 7.30
N GLU A 14 -8.75 -23.11 8.43
CA GLU A 14 -7.86 -23.55 9.50
C GLU A 14 -8.14 -25.00 9.86
N HIS A 15 -7.10 -25.76 10.14
CA HIS A 15 -7.27 -27.10 10.69
C HIS A 15 -6.16 -27.43 11.68
N GLN A 16 -6.46 -28.34 12.61
CA GLN A 16 -5.45 -28.90 13.50
C GLN A 16 -4.85 -30.14 12.82
N VAL A 17 -3.55 -30.08 12.49
CA VAL A 17 -2.84 -31.20 11.84
C VAL A 17 -2.61 -32.34 12.84
N VAL A 18 -2.14 -31.98 14.04
CA VAL A 18 -1.95 -32.87 15.18
C VAL A 18 -2.25 -32.09 16.47
N ARG A 19 -2.44 -32.79 17.60
CA ARG A 19 -2.70 -32.12 18.89
C ARG A 19 -1.61 -31.08 19.19
N GLY A 20 -2.01 -29.83 19.32
CA GLY A 20 -1.13 -28.69 19.57
C GLY A 20 -0.55 -28.00 18.33
N VAL A 21 -0.87 -28.45 17.11
CA VAL A 21 -0.39 -27.84 15.86
C VAL A 21 -1.58 -27.44 14.98
N VAL A 22 -1.76 -26.14 14.79
CA VAL A 22 -2.81 -25.56 13.94
C VAL A 22 -2.18 -24.93 12.69
N GLU A 23 -2.73 -25.24 11.52
CA GLU A 23 -2.38 -24.63 10.25
C GLU A 23 -3.50 -23.65 9.85
N SER A 24 -3.12 -22.49 9.31
CA SER A 24 -4.01 -21.49 8.73
C SER A 24 -3.55 -21.19 7.31
N LEU A 25 -4.45 -21.30 6.34
CA LEU A 25 -4.14 -21.22 4.91
C LEU A 25 -4.40 -19.80 4.38
N LYS A 26 -3.35 -19.19 3.83
CA LYS A 26 -3.47 -17.96 3.03
C LYS A 26 -3.71 -18.30 1.56
N ILE A 27 -4.91 -18.00 1.06
CA ILE A 27 -5.28 -18.26 -0.34
C ILE A 27 -5.28 -16.96 -1.15
N ASN A 28 -4.55 -16.97 -2.26
CA ASN A 28 -4.63 -15.91 -3.28
C ASN A 28 -5.01 -16.55 -4.63
N ILE A 29 -6.10 -16.08 -5.22
CA ILE A 29 -6.69 -16.53 -6.46
C ILE A 29 -6.36 -15.52 -7.55
N ARG A 30 -5.93 -16.02 -8.71
CA ARG A 30 -5.49 -15.18 -9.83
C ARG A 30 -6.57 -14.23 -10.29
N GLN A 31 -7.81 -14.72 -10.39
CA GLN A 31 -8.94 -13.92 -10.87
C GLN A 31 -9.26 -12.75 -9.94
N ALA A 32 -9.20 -12.96 -8.62
CA ALA A 32 -9.46 -11.90 -7.64
C ALA A 32 -8.33 -10.86 -7.63
N SER A 33 -7.07 -11.33 -7.69
CA SER A 33 -5.90 -10.46 -7.83
C SER A 33 -5.94 -9.62 -9.11
N LEU A 34 -6.35 -10.16 -10.25
CA LEU A 34 -6.51 -9.39 -11.49
C LEU A 34 -7.64 -8.36 -11.39
N ARG A 35 -8.78 -8.75 -10.82
CA ARG A 35 -9.95 -7.87 -10.67
C ARG A 35 -9.63 -6.63 -9.83
N VAL A 36 -8.93 -6.79 -8.70
CA VAL A 36 -8.55 -5.64 -7.86
C VAL A 36 -7.51 -4.76 -8.56
N ASP A 37 -6.57 -5.36 -9.29
CA ASP A 37 -5.54 -4.62 -10.02
C ASP A 37 -6.19 -3.81 -11.15
N GLU A 38 -7.06 -4.43 -11.97
CA GLU A 38 -7.80 -3.74 -13.04
C GLU A 38 -8.67 -2.60 -12.50
N TYR A 39 -9.37 -2.81 -11.39
CA TYR A 39 -10.12 -1.75 -10.74
C TYR A 39 -9.21 -0.60 -10.30
N ALA A 40 -8.03 -0.90 -9.76
CA ALA A 40 -7.10 0.12 -9.32
C ALA A 40 -6.52 0.96 -10.45
N PHE A 41 -6.12 0.34 -11.55
CA PHE A 41 -5.66 1.05 -12.74
C PHE A 41 -6.79 1.89 -13.35
N HIS A 42 -8.01 1.34 -13.42
CA HIS A 42 -9.18 2.08 -13.91
C HIS A 42 -9.51 3.29 -13.03
N TYR A 43 -9.49 3.12 -11.71
CA TYR A 43 -9.73 4.20 -10.74
C TYR A 43 -8.68 5.30 -10.87
N ALA A 44 -7.40 4.93 -10.99
CA ALA A 44 -6.30 5.88 -11.17
C ALA A 44 -6.49 6.71 -12.45
N LYS A 45 -6.82 6.06 -13.58
CA LYS A 45 -7.09 6.74 -14.86
C LYS A 45 -8.28 7.71 -14.76
N LYS A 46 -9.37 7.30 -14.12
CA LYS A 46 -10.58 8.13 -13.96
C LYS A 46 -10.32 9.40 -13.14
N HIS A 47 -9.43 9.34 -12.15
CA HIS A 47 -9.12 10.46 -11.26
C HIS A 47 -7.82 11.19 -11.65
N GLY A 48 -7.25 10.91 -12.83
CA GLY A 48 -6.02 11.56 -13.29
C GLY A 48 -4.80 11.29 -12.42
N ARG A 49 -4.76 10.13 -11.73
CA ARG A 49 -3.65 9.74 -10.86
C ARG A 49 -2.60 8.97 -11.64
N GLY A 50 -1.36 9.45 -11.62
CA GLY A 50 -0.25 8.90 -12.42
C GLY A 50 0.59 7.86 -11.68
N TYR A 51 0.51 7.80 -10.35
CA TYR A 51 1.40 6.96 -9.54
C TYR A 51 0.63 5.93 -8.72
N LEU A 52 0.78 4.66 -9.11
CA LEU A 52 0.18 3.53 -8.40
C LEU A 52 1.25 2.82 -7.56
N LEU A 53 1.09 2.81 -6.24
CA LEU A 53 1.92 1.98 -5.38
C LEU A 53 1.26 0.62 -5.17
N PHE A 54 2.01 -0.39 -5.59
CA PHE A 54 1.66 -1.77 -5.36
C PHE A 54 2.46 -2.30 -4.18
N THR A 55 1.84 -2.38 -3.00
CA THR A 55 2.42 -3.10 -1.86
C THR A 55 1.51 -4.25 -1.47
N ARG A 56 1.92 -5.46 -1.84
CA ARG A 56 1.49 -6.67 -1.14
C ARG A 56 2.70 -7.17 -0.35
N PRO A 57 3.05 -6.54 0.79
CA PRO A 57 4.01 -7.15 1.69
C PRO A 57 3.42 -8.49 2.10
N THR A 58 4.07 -9.55 1.68
CA THR A 58 3.81 -10.89 2.15
C THR A 58 5.17 -11.48 2.48
N LEU A 59 5.36 -12.00 3.70
CA LEU A 59 6.53 -12.81 4.03
C LEU A 59 6.72 -13.97 3.03
N CYS A 60 5.62 -14.48 2.48
CA CYS A 60 5.62 -15.58 1.53
C CYS A 60 6.21 -15.17 0.16
N ARG A 61 7.45 -15.60 -0.12
CA ARG A 61 8.15 -15.35 -1.40
C ARG A 61 7.32 -15.73 -2.63
N ARG A 62 6.59 -16.86 -2.58
CA ARG A 62 5.74 -17.32 -3.70
C ARG A 62 4.56 -16.38 -3.95
N LEU A 63 3.86 -15.94 -2.91
CA LEU A 63 2.71 -15.01 -3.04
C LEU A 63 3.14 -13.62 -3.51
N LYS A 64 4.33 -13.17 -3.09
CA LYS A 64 4.94 -11.93 -3.59
C LYS A 64 5.19 -11.99 -5.10
N VAL A 65 5.78 -13.08 -5.59
CA VAL A 65 6.02 -13.29 -7.03
C VAL A 65 4.71 -13.40 -7.80
N PHE A 66 3.76 -14.16 -7.28
CA PHE A 66 2.44 -14.34 -7.87
C PHE A 66 1.70 -13.02 -8.06
N SER A 67 1.60 -12.22 -7.00
CA SER A 67 0.94 -10.91 -7.02
C SER A 67 1.64 -9.93 -7.96
N SER A 68 2.98 -9.94 -7.96
CA SER A 68 3.76 -9.08 -8.86
C SER A 68 3.55 -9.43 -10.34
N ARG A 69 3.33 -10.71 -10.67
CA ARG A 69 3.02 -11.13 -12.04
C ARG A 69 1.66 -10.62 -12.47
N CYS A 70 0.62 -10.83 -11.66
CA CYS A 70 -0.74 -10.35 -11.96
C CYS A 70 -0.78 -8.84 -12.19
N CYS A 71 -0.13 -8.07 -11.31
CA CYS A 71 -0.07 -6.61 -11.44
C CYS A 71 0.66 -6.17 -12.72
N ARG A 72 1.78 -6.82 -13.09
CA ARG A 72 2.50 -6.52 -14.34
C ARG A 72 1.65 -6.81 -15.57
N GLU A 73 0.89 -7.89 -15.57
CA GLU A 73 0.00 -8.22 -16.70
C GLU A 73 -1.05 -7.12 -16.92
N VAL A 74 -1.63 -6.57 -15.86
CA VAL A 74 -2.58 -5.46 -15.96
C VAL A 74 -1.88 -4.16 -16.34
N ALA A 75 -0.69 -3.90 -15.80
CA ALA A 75 0.08 -2.69 -16.07
C ALA A 75 0.40 -2.52 -17.57
N VAL A 76 0.60 -3.61 -18.32
CA VAL A 76 0.84 -3.56 -19.77
C VAL A 76 -0.35 -2.91 -20.51
N LYS A 77 -1.58 -3.02 -19.98
CA LYS A 77 -2.77 -2.39 -20.57
C LYS A 77 -2.85 -0.87 -20.29
N TYR A 78 -2.10 -0.37 -19.31
CA TYR A 78 -2.17 1.00 -18.81
C TYR A 78 -0.77 1.64 -18.75
N LEU A 79 -0.21 1.96 -19.91
CA LEU A 79 1.12 2.58 -20.06
C LEU A 79 1.24 3.97 -19.42
N ASP A 80 0.11 4.67 -19.24
CA ASP A 80 0.07 6.03 -18.68
C ASP A 80 0.32 6.06 -17.15
N ILE A 81 0.19 4.92 -16.47
CA ILE A 81 0.26 4.82 -15.01
C ILE A 81 1.59 4.21 -14.59
N LYS A 82 2.36 4.93 -13.78
CA LYS A 82 3.66 4.49 -13.27
C LYS A 82 3.51 3.71 -11.97
N LEU A 83 4.15 2.53 -11.93
CA LEU A 83 4.25 1.73 -10.72
C LEU A 83 5.38 2.26 -9.83
N VAL A 84 5.03 2.75 -8.66
CA VAL A 84 5.97 3.28 -7.66
C VAL A 84 6.17 2.23 -6.56
N LYS A 85 7.36 2.20 -5.96
CA LYS A 85 7.66 1.35 -4.78
C LYS A 85 7.83 2.14 -3.47
N ILE A 86 7.96 3.46 -3.59
CA ILE A 86 8.22 4.36 -2.48
C ILE A 86 6.88 4.85 -1.90
N PRO A 87 6.60 4.60 -0.61
CA PRO A 87 5.37 5.05 0.07
C PRO A 87 5.13 6.56 0.07
N ALA A 88 6.15 7.36 -0.21
CA ALA A 88 6.02 8.82 -0.27
C ALA A 88 5.33 9.32 -1.54
N LEU A 89 5.49 8.59 -2.65
CA LEU A 89 5.31 9.12 -4.01
C LEU A 89 4.09 8.52 -4.72
N PHE A 90 3.10 8.03 -3.99
CA PHE A 90 1.96 7.33 -4.59
C PHE A 90 0.64 8.05 -4.39
N ASP A 91 -0.22 7.92 -5.39
CA ASP A 91 -1.58 8.44 -5.38
C ASP A 91 -2.61 7.37 -5.02
N VAL A 92 -2.37 6.15 -5.48
CA VAL A 92 -3.27 5.01 -5.29
C VAL A 92 -2.48 3.84 -4.74
N LEU A 93 -2.93 3.32 -3.61
CA LEU A 93 -2.36 2.16 -2.94
C LEU A 93 -3.27 0.95 -3.13
N VAL A 94 -2.70 -0.16 -3.61
CA VAL A 94 -3.37 -1.45 -3.74
C VAL A 94 -2.81 -2.43 -2.72
N MET A 95 -3.69 -3.02 -1.91
CA MET A 95 -3.31 -3.94 -0.82
C MET A 95 -4.13 -5.24 -0.81
N PRO A 96 -3.55 -6.36 -0.33
CA PRO A 96 -4.29 -7.59 -0.08
C PRO A 96 -5.19 -7.45 1.17
N ASN A 97 -6.01 -8.47 1.43
CA ASN A 97 -6.95 -8.45 2.54
C ASN A 97 -6.27 -8.36 3.91
N LEU A 98 -5.27 -9.18 4.21
CA LEU A 98 -4.52 -9.01 5.45
C LEU A 98 -3.63 -7.78 5.37
N TYR A 99 -3.91 -6.86 6.29
CA TYR A 99 -3.11 -5.68 6.52
C TYR A 99 -1.88 -6.12 7.34
N GLU A 100 -0.80 -6.52 6.65
CA GLU A 100 0.50 -6.72 7.29
C GLU A 100 1.05 -5.33 7.69
N PHE A 101 0.59 -4.83 8.84
CA PHE A 101 1.02 -3.59 9.46
C PHE A 101 2.51 -3.67 9.80
N GLY A 102 3.34 -3.03 8.97
CA GLY A 102 4.77 -2.93 9.24
C GLY A 102 5.42 -1.64 8.76
N LYS A 103 4.68 -0.73 8.11
CA LYS A 103 5.24 0.50 7.55
C LYS A 103 4.48 1.72 8.05
N SER A 104 5.07 2.42 9.02
CA SER A 104 4.53 3.65 9.65
C SER A 104 4.08 4.70 8.63
N ASN A 105 4.73 4.72 7.47
CA ASN A 105 4.54 5.71 6.41
C ASN A 105 3.27 5.43 5.56
N CYS A 106 2.63 4.28 5.74
CA CYS A 106 1.43 3.90 5.00
C CYS A 106 0.17 4.56 5.60
N PHE A 107 0.12 4.74 6.91
CA PHE A 107 -0.98 5.36 7.64
C PHE A 107 -1.25 6.81 7.22
N THR A 108 -0.19 7.58 6.96
CA THR A 108 -0.34 8.99 6.59
C THR A 108 -1.01 9.15 5.23
N ALA A 109 -0.73 8.25 4.28
CA ALA A 109 -1.39 8.24 2.98
C ALA A 109 -2.87 7.80 3.07
N GLU A 110 -3.21 6.91 4.01
CA GLU A 110 -4.60 6.56 4.29
C GLU A 110 -5.37 7.75 4.84
N TRP A 111 -4.77 8.50 5.77
CA TRP A 111 -5.35 9.72 6.32
C TRP A 111 -5.59 10.78 5.25
N CYS A 112 -4.60 11.03 4.37
CA CYS A 112 -4.80 11.96 3.26
C CYS A 112 -5.91 11.48 2.29
N SER A 113 -5.96 10.18 1.99
CA SER A 113 -7.01 9.60 1.14
C SER A 113 -8.40 9.72 1.79
N MET A 114 -8.50 9.56 3.11
CA MET A 114 -9.73 9.73 3.88
C MET A 114 -10.18 11.19 3.90
N LEU A 115 -9.27 12.12 4.19
CA LEU A 115 -9.57 13.56 4.18
C LEU A 115 -10.09 14.03 2.82
N ARG A 116 -9.48 13.55 1.72
CA ARG A 116 -9.98 13.82 0.36
C ARG A 116 -11.38 13.23 0.13
N HIS A 117 -11.71 12.09 0.71
CA HIS A 117 -13.05 11.50 0.62
C HIS A 117 -14.09 12.31 1.41
N LEU A 118 -13.67 12.96 2.49
CA LEU A 118 -14.49 13.87 3.30
C LEU A 118 -14.59 15.29 2.70
N ASN A 119 -14.17 15.50 1.45
CA ASN A 119 -14.05 16.80 0.79
C ASN A 119 -13.12 17.81 1.50
N LEU A 120 -12.20 17.34 2.37
CA LEU A 120 -11.19 18.17 3.04
C LEU A 120 -9.89 18.16 2.25
N HIS A 121 -9.95 18.64 1.01
CA HIS A 121 -8.83 18.60 0.06
C HIS A 121 -7.63 19.43 0.54
N ASP A 122 -7.86 20.65 1.04
CA ASP A 122 -6.78 21.56 1.46
C ASP A 122 -5.93 20.96 2.59
N LYS A 123 -6.58 20.33 3.57
CA LYS A 123 -5.90 19.67 4.70
C LYS A 123 -5.11 18.45 4.24
N ALA A 124 -5.67 17.70 3.28
CA ALA A 124 -4.99 16.54 2.73
C ALA A 124 -3.74 16.94 1.94
N ASP A 125 -3.82 18.02 1.15
CA ASP A 125 -2.69 18.54 0.38
C ASP A 125 -1.61 19.14 1.29
N LEU A 126 -1.99 19.86 2.35
CA LEU A 126 -1.08 20.39 3.36
C LEU A 126 -0.24 19.27 4.01
N ILE A 127 -0.92 18.24 4.55
CA ILE A 127 -0.26 17.09 5.19
C ILE A 127 0.61 16.34 4.19
N GLN A 128 0.11 16.13 2.96
CA GLN A 128 0.86 15.44 1.93
C GLN A 128 2.14 16.18 1.53
N ASN A 129 2.08 17.50 1.39
CA ASN A 129 3.24 18.33 1.04
C ASN A 129 4.28 18.32 2.16
N ALA A 130 3.86 18.43 3.43
CA ALA A 130 4.76 18.37 4.58
C ALA A 130 5.56 17.05 4.62
N ILE A 131 4.88 15.94 4.34
CA ILE A 131 5.50 14.60 4.26
C ILE A 131 6.46 14.51 3.08
N LEU A 132 6.05 14.98 1.89
CA LEU A 132 6.90 14.96 0.70
C LEU A 132 8.19 15.76 0.91
N ASN A 133 8.10 16.94 1.53
CA ASN A 133 9.24 17.77 1.86
C ASN A 133 10.17 17.07 2.85
N THR A 134 9.62 16.50 3.94
CA THR A 134 10.39 15.75 4.94
C THR A 134 11.17 14.58 4.32
N ILE A 135 10.58 13.90 3.34
CA ILE A 135 11.19 12.77 2.66
C ILE A 135 12.22 13.23 1.62
N ALA A 136 11.95 14.34 0.92
CA ALA A 136 12.86 14.96 -0.04
C ALA A 136 14.14 15.48 0.62
N GLU A 137 14.06 15.98 1.85
CA GLU A 137 15.22 16.40 2.64
C GLU A 137 16.16 15.24 3.01
N GLY A 138 15.64 14.00 3.05
CA GLY A 138 16.42 12.79 3.31
C GLY A 138 17.01 12.66 4.72
N LYS A 139 16.89 13.67 5.59
CA LYS A 139 17.46 13.70 6.95
C LYS A 139 16.81 12.71 7.91
N TYR A 140 15.48 12.62 7.89
CA TYR A 140 14.70 11.84 8.87
C TYR A 140 14.09 10.57 8.26
N GLN A 141 14.83 9.88 7.39
CA GLN A 141 14.33 8.66 6.76
C GLN A 141 14.25 7.50 7.76
N THR A 142 13.07 6.88 7.85
CA THR A 142 12.86 5.67 8.65
C THR A 142 13.48 4.44 7.97
N ALA A 143 13.68 3.37 8.74
CA ALA A 143 14.30 2.13 8.24
C ALA A 143 13.64 1.57 6.96
N ASP A 144 12.32 1.75 6.81
CA ASP A 144 11.56 1.33 5.63
C ASP A 144 11.93 2.06 4.33
N LEU A 145 12.46 3.27 4.46
CA LEU A 145 12.96 4.10 3.34
C LEU A 145 14.47 3.96 3.15
N GLY A 146 15.14 3.13 3.97
CA GLY A 146 16.59 2.93 3.94
C GLY A 146 17.39 3.83 4.88
N GLY A 147 16.71 4.60 5.76
CA GLY A 147 17.36 5.45 6.74
C GLY A 147 17.51 4.80 8.13
N LYS A 148 17.96 5.58 9.11
CA LYS A 148 18.18 5.15 10.50
C LYS A 148 17.31 5.88 11.52
N ALA A 149 16.44 6.79 11.08
CA ALA A 149 15.64 7.62 11.98
C ALA A 149 14.52 6.82 12.65
N LYS A 150 14.21 7.18 13.89
CA LYS A 150 13.08 6.62 14.63
C LYS A 150 11.77 7.22 14.15
N THR A 151 10.68 6.47 14.34
CA THR A 151 9.33 6.93 13.98
C THR A 151 8.97 8.26 14.64
N THR A 152 9.39 8.50 15.88
CA THR A 152 9.16 9.77 16.60
C THR A 152 9.87 10.96 15.97
N GLU A 153 11.10 10.76 15.48
CA GLU A 153 11.88 11.82 14.82
C GLU A 153 11.26 12.19 13.48
N PHE A 154 10.76 11.19 12.75
CA PHE A 154 10.02 11.41 11.51
C PHE A 154 8.69 12.15 11.74
N THR A 155 7.94 11.80 12.79
CA THR A 155 6.70 12.50 13.14
C THR A 155 6.96 13.97 13.51
N ASN A 156 8.00 14.25 14.30
CA ASN A 156 8.34 15.63 14.66
C ASN A 156 8.75 16.45 13.41
N ALA A 157 9.53 15.86 12.51
CA ALA A 157 9.90 16.53 11.27
C ALA A 157 8.67 16.87 10.40
N ILE A 158 7.66 15.98 10.36
CA ILE A 158 6.40 16.29 9.65
C ILE A 158 5.67 17.46 10.31
N ILE A 159 5.65 17.52 11.65
CA ILE A 159 5.01 18.62 12.40
C ILE A 159 5.72 19.95 12.13
N ASP A 160 7.05 19.94 11.99
CA ASP A 160 7.82 21.14 11.69
C ASP A 160 7.56 21.67 10.26
N HIS A 161 7.08 20.81 9.35
CA HIS A 161 6.77 21.12 7.94
C HIS A 161 5.28 21.43 7.68
N LEU A 162 4.42 21.37 8.71
CA LEU A 162 2.97 21.63 8.65
C LEU A 162 2.64 23.11 8.90
#